data_AF-X1CU19-F1
#
_entry.id   AF-X1CU19-F1
#
_cell.length_a   1.000
_cell.length_b   1.000
_cell.length_c   1.000
_cell.angle_alpha   90.00
_cell.angle_beta   90.00
_cell.angle_gamma   90.00
#
_symmetry.space_group_name_H-M   'P 1'
#
loop_
_entity.id
_entity.type
_entity.pdbx_description
1 polymer ?
#
loop_
_entity_poly.entity_id
_entity_poly.type
_entity_poly.pdbx_seq_one_letter_code
_entity_poly.pdbx_strand_id
1 'polypeptide(L)'
;MSVGLPFSFAGMFILIAFVGITINVISLFGMIIVVGILVDDAIVVGENIFAHYERGKPALNAAIDGAFEMLPPVFTSVFTTII
;
A
#
# COMPACT_ATOMS: atom_id res chain seq x y z
N MET A 1 4.10 10.80 -2.64
CA MET A 1 2.95 9.93 -2.30
C MET A 1 1.82 9.97 -3.35
N SER A 2 1.60 11.07 -4.07
CA SER A 2 0.47 11.23 -5.00
C SER A 2 0.43 10.28 -6.22
N VAL A 3 1.53 9.58 -6.53
CA VAL A 3 1.59 8.59 -7.64
C VAL A 3 1.23 7.18 -7.18
N GLY A 4 1.40 6.86 -5.88
CA GLY A 4 1.07 5.54 -5.35
C GLY A 4 -0.43 5.26 -5.41
N LEU A 5 -1.26 6.27 -5.12
CA LEU A 5 -2.71 6.18 -5.12
C LEU A 5 -3.30 5.73 -6.47
N PRO A 6 -3.01 6.39 -7.62
CA PRO A 6 -3.49 5.91 -8.92
C PRO A 6 -2.88 4.56 -9.33
N PHE A 7 -1.64 4.25 -8.91
CA PHE A 7 -1.02 2.95 -9.20
C PHE A 7 -1.74 1.80 -8.47
N SER A 8 -2.13 2.02 -7.22
CA SER A 8 -2.89 1.04 -6.43
C SER A 8 -4.30 0.82 -7.00
N PHE A 9 -4.99 1.89 -7.41
CA PHE A 9 -6.28 1.75 -8.11
C PHE A 9 -6.12 1.00 -9.44
N ALA A 10 -5.09 1.31 -10.22
CA ALA A 10 -4.82 0.61 -11.47
C ALA A 10 -4.56 -0.89 -11.25
N GLY A 11 -3.72 -1.25 -10.28
CA GLY A 11 -3.44 -2.66 -9.94
C GLY A 11 -4.69 -3.41 -9.47
N MET A 12 -5.53 -2.75 -8.70
CA MET A 12 -6.81 -3.30 -8.23
C MET A 12 -7.80 -3.54 -9.37
N PHE A 13 -7.97 -2.59 -10.29
CA PHE A 13 -8.82 -2.77 -11.47
C PHE A 13 -8.31 -3.89 -12.39
N ILE A 14 -6.99 -4.01 -12.55
CA ILE A 14 -6.37 -5.10 -13.31
C ILE A 14 -6.69 -6.45 -12.67
N LEU A 15 -6.55 -6.58 -11.34
CA LEU A 15 -6.88 -7.81 -10.61
C LEU A 15 -8.37 -8.17 -10.71
N ILE A 16 -9.26 -7.21 -10.54
CA ILE A 16 -10.71 -7.43 -10.65
C ILE A 16 -11.09 -7.85 -12.06
N ALA A 17 -10.49 -7.23 -13.08
CA ALA A 17 -10.68 -7.59 -14.48
C ALA A 17 -10.15 -9.01 -14.78
N PHE A 18 -9.05 -9.43 -14.14
CA PHE A 18 -8.46 -10.76 -14.31
C PHE A 18 -9.25 -11.86 -13.60
N VAL A 19 -9.82 -11.57 -12.42
CA VAL A 19 -10.60 -12.52 -11.61
C VAL A 19 -12.06 -12.59 -12.07
N GLY A 20 -12.52 -11.67 -12.93
CA GLY A 20 -13.87 -11.69 -13.51
C GLY A 20 -14.99 -11.38 -12.51
N ILE A 21 -14.68 -10.65 -11.43
CA ILE A 21 -15.64 -10.28 -10.40
C ILE A 21 -16.57 -9.19 -10.93
N THR A 22 -17.87 -9.42 -10.89
CA THR A 22 -18.89 -8.39 -11.19
C THR A 22 -18.99 -7.38 -10.05
N ILE A 23 -18.87 -6.09 -10.35
CA ILE A 23 -19.02 -5.02 -9.36
C ILE A 23 -20.47 -4.99 -8.86
N ASN A 24 -20.70 -5.55 -7.67
CA ASN A 24 -21.95 -5.43 -6.92
C ASN A 24 -21.72 -4.62 -5.63
N VAL A 25 -22.79 -4.30 -4.89
CA VAL A 25 -22.72 -3.49 -3.67
C VAL A 25 -21.79 -4.10 -2.61
N ILE A 26 -21.76 -5.44 -2.51
CA ILE A 26 -20.87 -6.17 -1.60
C ILE A 26 -19.40 -6.02 -2.02
N SER A 27 -19.12 -6.12 -3.33
CA SER A 27 -17.79 -5.93 -3.89
C SER A 27 -17.32 -4.49 -3.70
N LEU A 28 -18.20 -3.50 -3.92
CA LEU A 28 -17.90 -2.09 -3.62
C LEU A 28 -17.52 -1.87 -2.16
N PHE A 29 -18.24 -2.49 -1.22
CA PHE A 29 -17.89 -2.43 0.19
C PHE A 29 -16.53 -3.05 0.50
N GLY A 30 -16.26 -4.25 -0.04
CA GLY A 30 -14.96 -4.90 0.09
C GLY A 30 -13.83 -4.08 -0.51
N MET A 31 -14.06 -3.44 -1.66
CA MET A 31 -13.12 -2.55 -2.31
C MET A 31 -12.76 -1.35 -1.43
N ILE A 32 -13.74 -0.71 -0.78
CA ILE A 32 -13.48 0.42 0.13
C ILE A 32 -12.62 -0.01 1.33
N ILE A 33 -12.90 -1.18 1.91
CA ILE A 33 -12.12 -1.71 3.05
C ILE A 33 -10.68 -1.96 2.64
N VAL A 34 -10.46 -2.67 1.53
CA VAL A 34 -9.13 -3.00 1.02
C VAL A 34 -8.35 -1.75 0.65
N VAL A 35 -8.99 -0.76 0.00
CA VAL A 35 -8.35 0.52 -0.32
C VAL A 35 -7.95 1.27 0.95
N GLY A 36 -8.79 1.24 1.99
CA GLY A 36 -8.48 1.88 3.28
C GLY A 36 -7.21 1.33 3.92
N ILE A 37 -7.10 0.00 3.98
CA ILE A 37 -5.90 -0.68 4.53
C ILE A 37 -4.68 -0.38 3.66
N LEU A 38 -4.82 -0.42 2.34
CA LEU A 38 -3.72 -0.17 1.42
C LEU A 38 -3.20 1.28 1.51
N VAL A 39 -4.09 2.26 1.66
CA VAL A 39 -3.71 3.66 1.85
C VAL A 39 -2.99 3.85 3.18
N ASP A 40 -3.44 3.19 4.25
CA ASP A 40 -2.78 3.23 5.56
C ASP A 40 -1.35 2.67 5.48
N ASP A 41 -1.18 1.50 4.88
CA ASP A 41 0.14 0.89 4.64
C ASP A 41 1.05 1.83 3.82
N ALA A 42 0.52 2.49 2.79
CA ALA A 42 1.28 3.42 1.95
C ALA A 42 1.70 4.71 2.71
N ILE A 43 0.88 5.18 3.65
CA ILE A 43 1.21 6.32 4.51
C ILE A 43 2.37 5.94 5.43
N VAL A 44 2.25 4.82 6.14
CA VAL A 44 3.27 4.34 7.08
C VAL A 44 4.62 4.12 6.38
N VAL A 45 4.62 3.55 5.18
CA VAL A 45 5.85 3.36 4.40
C VAL A 45 6.54 4.69 4.08
N GLY A 46 5.80 5.67 3.59
CA GLY A 46 6.43 6.94 3.23
C GLY A 46 6.76 7.82 4.44
N GLU A 47 6.06 7.66 5.55
CA GLU A 47 6.45 8.25 6.83
C GLU A 47 7.78 7.66 7.33
N ASN A 48 8.02 6.35 7.16
CA ASN A 48 9.32 5.75 7.48
C ASN A 48 10.46 6.26 6.61
N ILE A 49 10.20 6.41 5.30
CA ILE A 49 11.16 7.01 4.36
C ILE A 49 11.49 8.45 4.78
N PHE A 50 10.47 9.23 5.17
CA PHE A 50 10.67 10.59 5.65
C PHE A 50 11.45 10.64 6.98
N ALA A 51 11.13 9.75 7.93
CA ALA A 51 11.87 9.63 9.18
C ALA A 51 13.34 9.27 8.96
N HIS A 52 13.63 8.42 7.97
CA HIS A 52 15.00 8.10 7.57
C HIS A 52 15.73 9.26 6.90
N TYR A 53 15.00 10.08 6.15
CA TYR A 53 15.52 11.30 5.54
C TYR A 53 15.85 12.37 6.60
N GLU A 54 14.98 12.58 7.59
CA GLU A 54 15.23 13.52 8.71
C GLU A 54 16.41 13.10 9.59
N ARG A 55 16.74 11.80 9.65
CA ARG A 55 17.97 11.29 10.29
C ARG A 55 19.26 11.66 9.55
N GLY A 56 19.17 12.44 8.47
CA GLY A 56 20.31 12.93 7.70
C GLY A 56 20.79 11.99 6.60
N LYS A 57 20.05 10.91 6.29
CA LYS A 57 20.38 10.02 5.17
C LYS A 57 20.02 10.71 3.84
N PRO A 58 20.86 10.57 2.79
CA PRO A 58 20.53 11.07 1.47
C PRO A 58 19.24 10.41 0.96
N ALA A 59 18.42 11.17 0.23
CA ALA A 59 17.05 10.78 -0.17
C ALA A 59 16.95 9.38 -0.81
N LEU A 60 17.95 8.98 -1.61
CA LEU A 60 17.99 7.66 -2.24
C LEU A 60 18.15 6.54 -1.20
N ASN A 61 19.08 6.70 -0.26
CA ASN A 61 19.32 5.70 0.78
C ASN A 61 18.17 5.66 1.80
N ALA A 62 17.57 6.82 2.10
CA ALA A 62 16.38 6.89 2.94
C ALA A 62 15.18 6.14 2.33
N ALA A 63 14.98 6.25 1.01
CA ALA A 63 13.95 5.52 0.29
C ALA A 63 14.21 4.01 0.26
N ILE A 64 15.45 3.58 0.06
CA ILE A 64 15.83 2.16 0.05
C ILE A 64 15.64 1.55 1.44
N ASP A 65 16.26 2.13 2.46
CA ASP A 65 16.20 1.62 3.83
C ASP A 65 14.77 1.68 4.39
N GLY A 66 14.08 2.81 4.19
CA GLY A 66 12.71 3.02 4.67
C GLY A 66 11.71 2.05 4.04
N ALA A 67 11.87 1.72 2.76
CA ALA A 67 11.06 0.71 2.08
C ALA A 67 11.39 -0.72 2.56
N PHE A 68 12.67 -1.04 2.78
CA PHE A 68 13.09 -2.37 3.20
C PHE A 68 12.66 -2.71 4.63
N GLU A 69 12.70 -1.73 5.54
CA GLU A 69 12.27 -1.89 6.92
C GLU A 69 10.75 -2.06 7.04
N MET A 70 9.99 -1.52 6.08
CA MET A 70 8.54 -1.62 6.05
C MET A 70 8.01 -2.88 5.36
N LEU A 71 8.86 -3.69 4.72
CA LEU A 71 8.46 -5.00 4.20
C LEU A 71 7.84 -5.90 5.28
N PRO A 72 8.52 -6.26 6.38
CA PRO A 72 7.94 -7.15 7.40
C PRO A 72 6.60 -6.70 7.98
N PRO A 73 6.39 -5.42 8.38
CA PRO A 73 5.09 -4.98 8.91
C PRO A 73 3.99 -4.98 7.85
N VAL A 74 4.26 -4.54 6.61
CA VAL A 74 3.25 -4.57 5.52
C VAL A 74 2.86 -6.00 5.19
N PHE A 75 3.82 -6.92 5.10
CA PHE A 75 3.51 -8.34 4.88
C PHE A 75 2.64 -8.90 6.01
N THR A 76 2.93 -8.57 7.27
CA THR A 76 2.15 -9.04 8.42
C THR A 76 0.72 -8.47 8.41
N SER A 77 0.56 -7.20 8.02
CA SER A 77 -0.74 -6.53 7.85
C SER A 77 -1.61 -7.23 6.80
N VAL A 78 -1.05 -7.50 5.62
CA VAL A 78 -1.73 -8.20 4.54
C VAL A 78 -2.11 -9.63 4.94
N PHE A 79 -1.21 -10.36 5.61
CA PHE A 79 -1.50 -11.71 6.09
C PHE A 79 -2.63 -11.73 7.13
N THR A 80 -2.63 -10.81 8.07
CA THR A 80 -3.70 -10.68 9.08
C THR A 80 -5.04 -10.30 8.46
N THR A 81 -5.02 -9.56 7.36
CA THR A 81 -6.24 -9.15 6.64
C THR A 81 -6.86 -10.29 5.83
N ILE A 82 -6.04 -11.22 5.34
CA ILE A 82 -6.49 -12.37 4.54
C ILE A 82 -6.99 -13.52 5.42
N ILE A 83 -6.43 -13.68 6.63
CA ILE A 83 -6.74 -14.78 7.57
C ILE A 83 -7.98 -14.49 8.41
#